data_AF-A0A2W5Q704-F1
#
_entry.id   AF-A0A2W5Q704-F1
#
_cell.length_a   1.000
_cell.length_b   1.000
_cell.length_c   1.000
_cell.angle_alpha   90.00
_cell.angle_beta   90.00
_cell.angle_gamma   90.00
#
_symmetry.space_group_name_H-M   'P 1'
#
loop_
_entity.id
_entity.type
_entity.pdbx_description
1 polymer ?
#
loop_
_entity_poly.entity_id
_entity_poly.type
_entity_poly.pdbx_seq_one_letter_code
_entity_poly.pdbx_strand_id
1 'polypeptide(L)' 'MATKAAFHWDDPFLLEQQLTDDERAVRDAANAYCQDKLAPRVLEM' A
#
# COMPACT_ATOMS: atom_id res chain seq x y z
N MET A 1 -13.05 17.98 -23.04
CA MET A 1 -11.61 17.64 -23.02
C MET A 1 -11.45 16.54 -21.98
N ALA A 2 -11.07 15.32 -22.37
CA ALA A 2 -10.86 14.24 -21.42
C ALA A 2 -9.50 14.43 -20.73
N THR A 3 -9.51 14.64 -19.41
CA THR A 3 -8.29 14.68 -18.58
C THR A 3 -7.71 13.28 -18.55
N LYS A 4 -6.45 13.12 -18.97
CA LYS A 4 -5.75 11.83 -18.92
C LYS A 4 -5.69 11.36 -17.46
N ALA A 5 -6.22 10.18 -17.16
CA ALA A 5 -6.11 9.60 -15.83
C ALA A 5 -4.63 9.49 -15.43
N ALA A 6 -4.30 9.84 -14.19
CA ALA A 6 -2.94 9.73 -13.67
C ALA A 6 -2.55 8.26 -13.64
N PHE A 7 -1.41 7.93 -14.25
CA PHE A 7 -0.89 6.56 -14.26
C PHE A 7 0.07 6.40 -13.09
N HIS A 8 -0.28 5.51 -12.16
CA HIS A 8 0.54 5.14 -11.01
C HIS A 8 1.39 3.92 -11.39
N TRP A 9 2.72 4.06 -11.40
CA TRP A 9 3.61 2.95 -11.78
C TRP A 9 3.69 1.85 -10.73
N ASP A 10 3.54 2.24 -9.46
CA ASP A 10 3.47 1.38 -8.28
C ASP A 10 2.11 0.69 -8.13
N ASP A 11 1.06 1.25 -8.74
CA ASP A 11 -0.28 0.67 -8.79
C ASP A 11 -0.94 0.83 -10.18
N PRO A 12 -0.48 0.10 -11.22
CA PRO A 12 -0.95 0.28 -12.60
C PRO A 12 -2.43 -0.02 -12.82
N PHE A 13 -3.05 -0.78 -11.90
CA PHE A 13 -4.46 -1.19 -11.97
C PHE A 13 -5.33 -0.50 -10.92
N LEU A 14 -4.79 0.49 -10.20
CA LEU A 14 -5.53 1.25 -9.19
C LEU A 14 -6.17 0.32 -8.14
N LEU A 15 -5.45 -0.72 -7.71
CA LEU A 15 -5.86 -1.64 -6.66
C LEU A 15 -6.34 -0.88 -5.42
N GLU A 16 -5.69 0.24 -5.09
CA GLU A 16 -6.06 1.12 -3.99
C GLU A 16 -7.54 1.58 -4.06
N GLN A 17 -8.06 1.80 -5.27
CA GLN A 17 -9.43 2.25 -5.51
C GLN A 17 -10.45 1.09 -5.53
N GLN A 18 -9.96 -0.15 -5.62
CA GLN A 18 -10.80 -1.35 -5.59
C GLN A 18 -11.04 -1.87 -4.16
N LEU A 19 -10.20 -1.43 -3.21
CA LEU A 19 -10.34 -1.79 -1.80
C LEU A 19 -11.47 -1.01 -1.12
N THR A 20 -12.12 -1.66 -0.16
CA THR A 20 -13.01 -1.03 0.81
C THR A 20 -12.21 -0.27 1.88
N ASP A 21 -12.89 0.57 2.67
CA ASP A 21 -12.26 1.30 3.77
C ASP A 21 -11.63 0.36 4.82
N ASP A 22 -12.31 -0.74 5.14
CA ASP A 22 -11.82 -1.73 6.10
C ASP A 22 -10.56 -2.45 5.58
N GLU A 23 -10.54 -2.83 4.30
CA GLU A 23 -9.37 -3.46 3.68
C GLU A 23 -8.17 -2.51 3.65
N ARG A 24 -8.39 -1.22 3.38
CA ARG A 24 -7.34 -0.20 3.49
C ARG A 24 -6.82 -0.08 4.92
N ALA A 25 -7.71 -0.05 5.92
CA ALA A 25 -7.31 0.04 7.32
C ALA A 25 -6.46 -1.16 7.76
N VAL A 26 -6.84 -2.37 7.37
CA VAL A 26 -6.06 -3.59 7.66
C VAL A 26 -4.70 -3.56 6.97
N ARG A 27 -4.64 -3.16 5.69
CA ARG A 27 -3.38 -3.02 4.95
C ARG A 27 -2.43 -2.04 5.65
N ASP A 28 -2.94 -0.87 6.04
CA ASP A 28 -2.12 0.16 6.67
C ASP A 28 -1.60 -0.30 8.04
N ALA A 29 -2.43 -0.98 8.83
CA ALA A 29 -2.01 -1.60 10.09
C ALA A 29 -0.93 -2.67 9.88
N ALA A 30 -1.09 -3.54 8.87
CA ALA A 30 -0.10 -4.54 8.51
C ALA A 30 1.22 -3.90 8.06
N ASN A 31 1.16 -2.85 7.23
CA ASN A 31 2.34 -2.12 6.78
C ASN A 31 3.10 -1.53 7.98
N ALA A 32 2.40 -0.84 8.88
CA ALA A 32 3.00 -0.25 10.07
C ALA A 32 3.71 -1.29 10.95
N TYR A 33 3.08 -2.45 11.19
CA TYR A 33 3.71 -3.53 11.96
C TYR A 33 4.95 -4.10 11.26
N CYS A 34 4.89 -4.31 9.95
CA CYS A 34 6.02 -4.79 9.17
C CYS A 34 7.21 -3.81 9.24
N GLN A 35 6.97 -2.51 9.13
CA GLN A 35 8.03 -1.50 9.19
C GLN A 35 8.61 -1.35 10.61
N ASP A 36 7.77 -1.34 11.64
CA ASP A 36 8.23 -1.11 13.02
C ASP A 36 8.86 -2.37 13.64
N LYS A 37 8.28 -3.55 13.42
CA LYS A 37 8.69 -4.78 14.11
C LYS A 37 9.49 -5.75 13.27
N LEU A 38 9.24 -5.84 11.96
CA LEU A 38 9.89 -6.86 11.11
C LEU A 38 11.11 -6.31 10.35
N ALA A 39 11.03 -5.09 9.82
CA ALA A 39 12.11 -4.45 9.08
C ALA A 39 13.44 -4.33 9.86
N PRO A 40 13.49 -3.97 11.16
CA PRO A 40 14.77 -3.98 11.89
C PRO A 40 15.33 -5.39 12.06
N ARG A 41 14.47 -6.39 12.31
CA ARG A 41 14.88 -7.77 12.59
C ARG A 41 15.50 -8.49 11.39
N VAL A 42 15.16 -8.10 10.16
CA VAL A 42 15.73 -8.71 8.95
C VAL A 42 17.16 -8.22 8.68
N LEU A 43 17.53 -7.02 9.15
CA LEU A 43 18.85 -6.45 8.96
C LEU A 43 19.87 -6.90 10.01
N GLU A 44 19.42 -7.44 11.14
CA GLU A 44 20.25 -7.92 12.24
C GLU A 44 20.60 -9.43 12.15
N MET A 45 20.40 -10.07 10.98
CA MET A 45 20.86 -11.43 10.69
C MET A 45 22.33 -11.48 10.26
#